data_AF-A0A8J3AC81-F1
#
_entry.id   AF-A0A8J3AC81-F1
#
_cell.length_a   1.000
_cell.length_b   1.000
_cell.length_c   1.000
_cell.angle_alpha   90.00
_cell.angle_beta   90.00
_cell.angle_gamma   90.00
#
_symmetry.space_group_name_H-M   'P 1'
#
loop_
_entity.id
_entity.type
_entity.pdbx_description
1 polymer ?
#
loop_
_entity_poly.entity_id
_entity_poly.type
_entity_poly.pdbx_seq_one_letter_code
_entity_poly.pdbx_strand_id
1 'polypeptide(L)'
;MGIPTRRPQRPNVGEEARSAAPMVTPTMFPELDPDEQRSNDADNRPFGAVVEARLSRRNVLRGGAIMAAAGFLTLGNGLGTGASGALAAPPAGAANGNGRAARSLLGFPAVLTGTADTIVVPDGYVAEVLIPWGEPIRTDGPAWKADASNTAAEQAEQIGMHHDGMHFFPLGDGRRGNENGLLVLNHEYVDQTLLSPDGAGTMTQAKVDKALAAHGVSVVNVALVGGRWQRIDSNHNRRITGTTSMAFSGPVGGDHPRLRTSRPVGGTLNNCSHGVTPWGTYLTCEENWNGYFGTQDTGWVPDAEERRYGINANGFGYRWAHGGRAVRRGPQPQRTAPVRLGRRDRPDGPDEHAGEAHRDGPLQARGRHRHRVARPRRGLQR
;
A
#
# COMPACT_ATOMS: atom_id res chain seq x y z
N MET A 1 -49.50 -50.37 -39.91
CA MET A 1 -48.53 -51.45 -39.61
C MET A 1 -47.15 -50.82 -39.48
N GLY A 2 -46.40 -51.08 -38.40
CA GLY A 2 -44.98 -50.71 -38.32
C GLY A 2 -44.48 -50.09 -37.01
N ILE A 3 -44.58 -50.84 -35.91
CA ILE A 3 -43.59 -51.01 -34.82
C ILE A 3 -42.97 -49.76 -34.14
N PRO A 4 -43.28 -49.48 -32.85
CA PRO A 4 -42.43 -48.70 -31.97
C PRO A 4 -41.46 -49.61 -31.19
N THR A 5 -40.16 -49.31 -31.24
CA THR A 5 -39.12 -50.00 -30.46
C THR A 5 -38.99 -49.41 -29.05
N ARG A 6 -39.10 -50.28 -28.04
CA ARG A 6 -38.91 -49.99 -26.61
C ARG A 6 -37.49 -49.50 -26.31
N ARG A 7 -37.36 -48.51 -25.42
CA ARG A 7 -36.19 -48.37 -24.54
C ARG A 7 -36.61 -48.60 -23.08
N PRO A 8 -35.76 -49.25 -22.26
CA PRO A 8 -36.12 -49.74 -20.93
C PRO A 8 -36.08 -48.64 -19.86
N GLN A 9 -36.93 -48.82 -18.84
CA GLN A 9 -36.93 -48.08 -17.58
C GLN A 9 -35.56 -48.17 -16.89
N ARG A 10 -35.08 -47.02 -16.35
CA ARG A 10 -34.06 -46.99 -15.30
C ARG A 10 -34.73 -46.79 -13.94
N PRO A 11 -34.16 -47.32 -12.84
CA PRO A 11 -34.81 -47.34 -11.54
C PRO A 11 -34.79 -45.96 -10.87
N ASN A 12 -35.82 -45.74 -10.06
CA ASN A 12 -35.93 -44.65 -9.10
C ASN A 12 -34.70 -44.68 -8.17
N VAL A 13 -33.89 -43.62 -8.19
CA VAL A 13 -32.85 -43.40 -7.18
C VAL A 13 -33.38 -42.29 -6.27
N GLY A 14 -33.48 -42.64 -4.99
CA GLY A 14 -34.14 -41.89 -3.96
C GLY A 14 -33.66 -40.45 -3.83
N GLU A 15 -34.61 -39.62 -3.42
CA GLU A 15 -34.47 -38.26 -2.94
C GLU A 15 -33.57 -38.26 -1.69
N GLU A 16 -32.27 -38.18 -1.90
CA GLU A 16 -31.31 -37.93 -0.82
C GLU A 16 -31.40 -36.45 -0.44
N ALA A 17 -32.05 -36.20 0.69
CA ALA A 17 -32.07 -34.92 1.37
C ALA A 17 -30.63 -34.43 1.56
N ARG A 18 -30.20 -33.47 0.73
CA ARG A 18 -28.97 -32.72 0.96
C ARG A 18 -29.17 -31.90 2.23
N SER A 19 -28.63 -32.39 3.33
CA SER A 19 -28.41 -31.62 4.54
C SER A 19 -27.69 -30.33 4.16
N ALA A 20 -28.41 -29.22 4.19
CA ALA A 20 -27.84 -27.89 4.04
C ALA A 20 -26.88 -27.65 5.22
N ALA A 21 -25.59 -27.85 4.98
CA ALA A 21 -24.56 -27.33 5.88
C ALA A 21 -24.77 -25.81 5.97
N PRO A 22 -24.78 -25.21 7.18
CA PRO A 22 -24.96 -23.79 7.31
C PRO A 22 -23.85 -23.09 6.53
N MET A 23 -24.25 -22.22 5.59
CA MET A 23 -23.35 -21.22 5.04
C MET A 23 -22.88 -20.36 6.21
N VAL A 24 -21.70 -20.67 6.73
CA VAL A 24 -20.93 -19.72 7.52
C VAL A 24 -20.53 -18.65 6.51
N THR A 25 -21.31 -17.57 6.45
CA THR A 25 -20.84 -16.35 5.82
C THR A 25 -19.63 -15.92 6.63
N PRO A 26 -18.39 -16.00 6.11
CA PRO A 26 -17.29 -15.38 6.82
C PRO A 26 -17.67 -13.90 6.95
N THR A 27 -17.67 -13.37 8.16
CA THR A 27 -17.70 -11.93 8.38
C THR A 27 -16.51 -11.35 7.62
N MET A 28 -16.77 -10.90 6.40
CA MET A 28 -15.76 -10.43 5.44
C MET A 28 -15.06 -9.17 5.96
N PHE A 29 -15.68 -8.52 6.94
CA PHE A 29 -15.13 -7.40 7.69
C PHE A 29 -15.40 -7.66 9.18
N PRO A 30 -14.38 -7.80 10.04
CA PRO A 30 -14.59 -7.74 11.48
C PRO A 30 -15.20 -6.37 11.85
N GLU A 31 -15.97 -6.32 12.94
CA GLU A 31 -16.61 -5.09 13.45
C GLU A 31 -15.60 -3.95 13.74
N LEU A 32 -14.33 -4.32 13.88
CA LEU A 32 -13.16 -3.47 13.93
C LEU A 32 -12.06 -4.04 13.03
N ASP A 33 -11.57 -3.22 12.10
CA ASP A 33 -10.39 -3.54 11.30
C ASP A 33 -9.19 -3.80 12.25
N PRO A 34 -8.54 -4.98 12.19
CA PRO A 34 -7.35 -5.29 12.98
C PRO A 34 -6.23 -4.26 12.80
N ASP A 35 -6.17 -3.59 11.63
CA ASP A 35 -5.19 -2.56 11.32
C ASP A 35 -5.46 -1.26 12.11
N GLU A 36 -6.70 -1.03 12.52
CA GLU A 36 -7.11 0.11 13.35
C GLU A 36 -6.97 -0.15 14.87
N GLN A 37 -6.62 -1.38 15.28
CA GLN A 37 -6.45 -1.68 16.70
C GLN A 37 -5.24 -0.95 17.29
N ARG A 38 -5.53 -0.06 18.26
CA ARG A 38 -4.52 0.66 19.03
C ARG A 38 -3.68 -0.34 19.84
N SER A 39 -2.38 -0.37 19.57
CA SER A 39 -1.39 -1.15 20.34
C SER A 39 -0.54 -0.30 21.29
N ASN A 40 -0.69 1.03 21.24
CA ASN A 40 0.06 1.97 22.07
C ASN A 40 -0.86 2.69 23.06
N ASP A 41 -0.95 2.15 24.28
CA ASP A 41 -1.79 2.69 25.35
C ASP A 41 -1.20 3.92 26.05
N ALA A 42 -0.04 4.42 25.62
CA ALA A 42 0.54 5.60 26.24
C ALA A 42 -0.36 6.83 26.07
N ASP A 43 -0.51 7.62 27.14
CA ASP A 43 -1.29 8.87 27.18
C ASP A 43 -0.58 10.06 26.51
N ASN A 44 0.39 9.77 25.65
CA ASN A 44 1.10 10.79 24.88
C ASN A 44 0.13 11.49 23.93
N ARG A 45 0.33 12.80 23.75
CA ARG A 45 -0.49 13.61 22.84
C ARG A 45 -0.48 13.00 21.42
N PRO A 46 -1.64 12.65 20.84
CA PRO A 46 -1.69 12.09 19.50
C PRO A 46 -1.26 13.14 18.47
N PHE A 47 -0.69 12.69 17.35
CA PHE A 47 -0.25 13.60 16.28
C PHE A 47 -1.39 14.47 15.74
N GLY A 48 -2.61 13.94 15.69
CA GLY A 48 -3.82 14.69 15.33
C GLY A 48 -4.01 15.96 16.18
N ALA A 49 -3.86 15.85 17.50
CA ALA A 49 -3.95 16.99 18.41
C ALA A 49 -2.80 18.01 18.23
N VAL A 50 -1.63 17.57 17.74
CA VAL A 50 -0.53 18.48 17.35
C VAL A 50 -0.86 19.22 16.06
N VAL A 51 -1.44 18.54 15.07
CA VAL A 51 -1.89 19.13 13.80
C VAL A 51 -3.01 20.13 14.06
N GLU A 52 -4.01 19.77 14.87
CA GLU A 52 -5.12 20.63 15.25
C GLU A 52 -4.63 21.88 16.00
N ALA A 53 -3.69 21.73 16.93
CA ALA A 53 -3.04 22.86 17.60
C ALA A 53 -2.31 23.80 16.61
N ARG A 54 -1.78 23.28 15.50
CA ARG A 54 -1.13 24.10 14.46
C ARG A 54 -2.13 24.75 13.51
N LEU A 55 -3.20 24.06 13.14
CA LEU A 55 -4.27 24.59 12.28
C LEU A 55 -5.08 25.66 13.01
N SER A 56 -5.43 25.45 14.27
CA SER A 56 -6.07 26.45 15.13
C SER A 56 -5.22 27.73 15.24
N ARG A 57 -3.91 27.61 15.49
CA ARG A 57 -2.99 28.76 15.47
C ARG A 57 -2.98 29.50 14.13
N ARG A 58 -3.04 28.79 13.00
CA ARG A 58 -3.12 29.42 11.66
C ARG A 58 -4.45 30.14 11.45
N ASN A 59 -5.55 29.59 11.95
CA ASN A 59 -6.86 30.23 11.90
C ASN A 59 -6.91 31.47 12.81
N VAL A 60 -6.30 31.42 13.99
CA VAL A 60 -6.14 32.58 14.89
C VAL A 60 -5.26 33.66 14.26
N LEU A 61 -4.14 33.31 13.61
CA LEU A 61 -3.29 34.29 12.92
C LEU A 61 -3.98 34.90 11.69
N ARG A 62 -4.75 34.11 10.93
CA ARG A 62 -5.57 34.63 9.82
C ARG A 62 -6.69 35.54 10.33
N GLY A 63 -7.41 35.15 11.37
CA GLY A 63 -8.44 35.96 12.01
C GLY A 63 -7.88 37.23 12.67
N GLY A 64 -6.72 37.13 13.31
CA GLY A 64 -6.01 38.24 13.93
C GLY A 64 -5.45 39.24 12.92
N ALA A 65 -4.96 38.78 11.76
CA ALA A 65 -4.55 39.67 10.67
C ALA A 65 -5.74 40.42 10.05
N ILE A 66 -6.91 39.78 9.96
CA ILE A 66 -8.16 40.43 9.52
C ILE A 66 -8.62 41.48 10.55
N MET A 67 -8.55 41.16 11.85
CA MET A 67 -8.89 42.10 12.93
C MET A 67 -7.89 43.26 13.07
N ALA A 68 -6.59 43.02 12.85
CA ALA A 68 -5.56 44.07 12.88
C ALA A 68 -5.65 45.01 11.66
N ALA A 69 -5.98 44.48 10.48
CA ALA A 69 -6.26 45.30 9.31
C ALA A 69 -7.55 46.13 9.47
N ALA A 70 -8.59 45.58 10.09
CA ALA A 70 -9.80 46.32 10.46
C ALA A 70 -9.51 47.40 11.52
N GLY A 71 -8.70 47.09 12.54
CA GLY A 71 -8.28 48.03 13.58
C GLY A 71 -7.45 49.20 13.05
N PHE A 72 -6.57 48.95 12.07
CA PHE A 72 -5.77 49.99 11.40
C PHE A 72 -6.63 50.90 10.51
N LEU A 73 -7.71 50.38 9.92
CA LEU A 73 -8.67 51.18 9.15
C LEU A 73 -9.66 51.96 10.03
N THR A 74 -9.91 51.54 11.27
CA THR A 74 -10.81 52.24 12.21
C THR A 74 -10.14 53.32 13.06
N LEU A 75 -8.79 53.36 13.12
CA LEU A 75 -8.05 54.40 13.87
C LEU A 75 -7.67 55.62 13.01
N GLY A 76 -7.91 55.58 11.70
CA GLY A 76 -7.61 56.69 10.77
C GLY A 76 -8.74 57.70 10.58
N ASN A 77 -9.95 57.43 11.07
CA ASN A 77 -11.08 58.37 11.04
C ASN A 77 -11.80 58.31 12.37
N GLY A 78 -11.51 59.27 13.24
CA GLY A 78 -12.24 59.45 14.49
C GLY A 78 -13.72 59.73 14.20
N LEU A 79 -14.58 59.04 14.93
CA LEU A 79 -15.85 59.49 15.53
C LEU A 79 -16.55 58.23 16.09
N GLY A 80 -16.73 58.19 17.41
CA GLY A 80 -17.30 57.04 18.10
C GLY A 80 -18.80 56.86 17.90
N THR A 81 -19.31 55.67 18.26
CA THR A 81 -20.47 55.42 19.14
C THR A 81 -20.96 53.97 18.97
N GLY A 82 -21.35 53.34 20.08
CA GLY A 82 -22.38 52.30 20.10
C GLY A 82 -21.93 50.85 19.90
N ALA A 83 -21.72 50.14 21.01
CA ALA A 83 -21.86 48.70 21.04
C ALA A 83 -23.34 48.33 20.80
N SER A 84 -23.60 47.52 19.78
CA SER A 84 -24.82 46.72 19.65
C SER A 84 -24.49 45.49 18.83
N GLY A 85 -24.61 44.32 19.47
CA GLY A 85 -24.46 43.04 18.81
C GLY A 85 -25.54 42.88 17.75
N ALA A 86 -25.13 42.91 16.49
CA ALA A 86 -25.93 42.44 15.37
C ALA A 86 -25.16 41.28 14.73
N LEU A 87 -25.78 40.11 14.73
CA LEU A 87 -25.37 38.98 13.89
C LEU A 87 -25.50 39.45 12.44
N ALA A 88 -24.40 39.93 11.87
CA ALA A 88 -24.35 40.35 10.48
C ALA A 88 -24.47 39.11 9.58
N ALA A 89 -25.60 39.00 8.89
CA ALA A 89 -25.70 38.18 7.68
C ALA A 89 -24.54 38.54 6.73
N PRO A 90 -23.99 37.58 5.98
CA PRO A 90 -22.90 37.88 5.07
C PRO A 90 -23.36 38.94 4.07
N PRO A 91 -22.58 40.01 3.83
CA PRO A 91 -22.96 40.98 2.81
C PRO A 91 -22.96 40.26 1.46
N ALA A 92 -24.09 40.34 0.76
CA ALA A 92 -24.17 40.08 -0.67
C ALA A 92 -23.33 41.15 -1.36
N GLY A 93 -22.03 40.91 -1.47
CA GLY A 93 -21.11 41.77 -2.20
C GLY A 93 -21.42 41.70 -3.68
N ALA A 94 -22.05 42.75 -4.21
CA ALA A 94 -22.00 43.06 -5.64
C ALA A 94 -20.54 43.37 -6.01
N ALA A 95 -19.80 42.35 -6.41
CA ALA A 95 -18.46 42.50 -6.96
C ALA A 95 -18.57 42.88 -8.45
N ASN A 96 -18.67 44.17 -8.72
CA ASN A 96 -18.21 44.72 -9.98
C ASN A 96 -16.68 44.68 -9.97
N GLY A 97 -16.12 43.59 -10.49
CA GLY A 97 -14.69 43.43 -10.67
C GLY A 97 -14.44 42.40 -11.76
N ASN A 98 -13.55 42.72 -12.70
CA ASN A 98 -13.04 41.84 -13.76
C ASN A 98 -12.20 40.67 -13.21
N GLY A 99 -12.65 40.03 -12.14
CA GLY A 99 -12.09 38.81 -11.59
C GLY A 99 -12.54 37.63 -12.43
N ARG A 100 -11.63 37.08 -13.23
CA ARG A 100 -11.81 35.79 -13.91
C ARG A 100 -12.36 34.79 -12.89
N ALA A 101 -13.63 34.41 -13.03
CA ALA A 101 -14.27 33.45 -12.13
C ALA A 101 -13.34 32.25 -11.94
N ALA A 102 -13.04 31.91 -10.68
CA ALA A 102 -12.19 30.77 -10.37
C ALA A 102 -12.79 29.55 -11.06
N ARG A 103 -12.09 29.01 -12.06
CA ARG A 103 -12.55 27.80 -12.75
C ARG A 103 -12.65 26.70 -11.70
N SER A 104 -13.81 26.05 -11.65
CA SER A 104 -13.98 24.82 -10.87
C SER A 104 -12.86 23.85 -11.27
N LEU A 105 -12.12 23.35 -10.29
CA LEU A 105 -11.14 22.28 -10.51
C LEU A 105 -11.83 20.95 -10.86
N LEU A 106 -13.11 20.81 -10.52
CA LEU A 106 -13.92 19.63 -10.77
C LEU A 106 -14.68 19.81 -12.09
N GLY A 107 -14.32 19.00 -13.09
CA GLY A 107 -14.88 19.03 -14.44
C GLY A 107 -15.88 17.91 -14.74
N PHE A 108 -16.29 17.14 -13.73
CA PHE A 108 -17.21 16.01 -13.87
C PHE A 108 -18.29 16.05 -12.77
N PRO A 109 -19.52 15.56 -13.04
CA PRO A 109 -20.54 15.42 -12.02
C PRO A 109 -20.17 14.33 -11.01
N ALA A 110 -20.56 14.49 -9.74
CA ALA A 110 -20.34 13.48 -8.72
C ALA A 110 -21.04 12.16 -9.10
N VAL A 111 -20.36 11.04 -8.85
CA VAL A 111 -20.90 9.68 -9.05
C VAL A 111 -21.66 9.25 -7.78
N LEU A 112 -22.79 8.57 -7.94
CA LEU A 112 -23.57 8.04 -6.81
C LEU A 112 -22.85 6.85 -6.17
N THR A 113 -23.03 6.70 -4.85
CA THR A 113 -22.59 5.51 -4.12
C THR A 113 -23.42 4.29 -4.51
N GLY A 114 -22.80 3.11 -4.53
CA GLY A 114 -23.48 1.84 -4.81
C GLY A 114 -22.73 0.67 -4.20
N THR A 115 -23.33 -0.52 -4.27
CA THR A 115 -22.79 -1.78 -3.73
C THR A 115 -22.55 -2.83 -4.81
N ALA A 116 -22.65 -2.46 -6.08
CA ALA A 116 -22.40 -3.37 -7.19
C ALA A 116 -20.90 -3.69 -7.27
N ASP A 117 -20.57 -4.94 -7.62
CA ASP A 117 -19.19 -5.39 -7.85
C ASP A 117 -18.68 -4.92 -9.23
N THR A 118 -18.60 -3.61 -9.41
CA THR A 118 -18.18 -2.96 -10.66
C THR A 118 -17.60 -1.58 -10.38
N ILE A 119 -16.79 -1.07 -11.32
CA ILE A 119 -16.25 0.28 -11.26
C ILE A 119 -17.18 1.23 -12.03
N VAL A 120 -17.80 2.17 -11.32
CA VAL A 120 -18.62 3.24 -11.92
C VAL A 120 -17.80 4.52 -11.98
N VAL A 121 -17.64 5.06 -13.19
CA VAL A 121 -16.92 6.32 -13.46
C VAL A 121 -17.87 7.37 -14.06
N PRO A 122 -17.54 8.67 -14.00
CA PRO A 122 -18.36 9.71 -14.63
C PRO A 122 -18.47 9.52 -16.16
N ASP A 123 -19.50 10.12 -16.76
CA ASP A 123 -19.66 10.12 -18.22
C ASP A 123 -18.41 10.66 -18.92
N GLY A 124 -17.98 9.96 -19.98
CA GLY A 124 -16.77 10.29 -20.75
C GLY A 124 -15.47 9.74 -20.16
N TYR A 125 -15.50 9.05 -19.01
CA TYR A 125 -14.36 8.34 -18.44
C TYR A 125 -14.43 6.83 -18.72
N VAL A 126 -13.28 6.17 -18.66
CA VAL A 126 -13.15 4.71 -18.79
C VAL A 126 -12.23 4.21 -17.67
N ALA A 127 -12.52 3.04 -17.12
CA ALA A 127 -11.65 2.31 -16.21
C ALA A 127 -11.15 1.03 -16.91
N GLU A 128 -9.84 0.78 -16.86
CA GLU A 128 -9.20 -0.38 -17.47
C GLU A 128 -8.26 -1.05 -16.46
N VAL A 129 -8.15 -2.38 -16.54
CA VAL A 129 -7.19 -3.15 -15.74
C VAL A 129 -5.81 -3.04 -16.38
N LEU A 130 -4.82 -2.59 -15.61
CA LEU A 130 -3.44 -2.42 -16.11
C LEU A 130 -2.53 -3.62 -15.77
N ILE A 131 -2.42 -3.98 -14.49
CA ILE A 131 -1.51 -5.03 -14.00
C ILE A 131 -2.16 -5.78 -12.81
N PRO A 132 -2.99 -6.82 -13.06
CA PRO A 132 -3.63 -7.57 -11.98
C PRO A 132 -2.64 -8.46 -11.23
N TRP A 133 -3.01 -8.91 -10.03
CA TRP A 133 -2.25 -9.93 -9.29
C TRP A 133 -2.03 -11.17 -10.16
N GLY A 134 -0.82 -11.74 -10.11
CA GLY A 134 -0.49 -12.95 -10.85
C GLY A 134 0.02 -12.72 -12.27
N GLU A 135 -0.14 -11.51 -12.83
CA GLU A 135 0.43 -11.15 -14.13
C GLU A 135 1.95 -11.39 -14.12
N PRO A 136 2.53 -12.07 -15.12
CA PRO A 136 3.98 -12.27 -15.19
C PRO A 136 4.75 -10.94 -15.25
N ILE A 137 5.82 -10.79 -14.48
CA ILE A 137 6.61 -9.54 -14.47
C ILE A 137 7.44 -9.37 -15.75
N ARG A 138 7.87 -10.49 -16.33
CA ARG A 138 8.50 -10.61 -17.65
C ARG A 138 7.56 -11.41 -18.57
N THR A 139 7.60 -11.16 -19.87
CA THR A 139 6.71 -11.81 -20.85
C THR A 139 6.89 -13.32 -20.96
N ASP A 140 8.08 -13.83 -20.65
CA ASP A 140 8.42 -15.26 -20.57
C ASP A 140 8.19 -15.87 -19.18
N GLY A 141 7.69 -15.07 -18.23
CA GLY A 141 7.43 -15.51 -16.86
C GLY A 141 6.22 -16.44 -16.73
N PRO A 142 6.04 -17.05 -15.54
CA PRO A 142 5.02 -18.06 -15.30
C PRO A 142 3.63 -17.45 -15.31
N ALA A 143 2.73 -17.99 -16.15
CA ALA A 143 1.33 -17.57 -16.20
C ALA A 143 0.61 -17.80 -14.87
N TRP A 144 -0.33 -16.90 -14.58
CA TRP A 144 -1.24 -17.06 -13.45
C TRP A 144 -2.14 -18.29 -13.64
N LYS A 145 -2.35 -19.04 -12.56
CA LYS A 145 -3.17 -20.25 -12.53
C LYS A 145 -4.37 -20.02 -11.61
N ALA A 146 -5.56 -20.11 -12.19
CA ALA A 146 -6.82 -19.85 -11.49
C ALA A 146 -7.14 -20.85 -10.36
N ASP A 147 -6.51 -22.02 -10.38
CA ASP A 147 -6.62 -23.05 -9.34
C ASP A 147 -5.67 -22.80 -8.15
N ALA A 148 -5.01 -21.65 -8.12
CA ALA A 148 -4.01 -21.27 -7.13
C ALA A 148 -2.80 -22.22 -7.02
N SER A 149 -2.56 -23.06 -8.03
CA SER A 149 -1.46 -24.04 -8.02
C SER A 149 -0.07 -23.42 -8.29
N ASN A 150 0.03 -22.11 -8.55
CA ASN A 150 1.32 -21.47 -8.71
C ASN A 150 2.24 -21.72 -7.50
N THR A 151 3.50 -22.02 -7.73
CA THR A 151 4.48 -22.22 -6.66
C THR A 151 4.97 -20.89 -6.07
N ALA A 152 5.70 -20.93 -4.95
CA ALA A 152 6.35 -19.75 -4.39
C ALA A 152 7.37 -19.12 -5.37
N ALA A 153 8.11 -19.95 -6.11
CA ALA A 153 9.06 -19.48 -7.13
C ALA A 153 8.32 -18.79 -8.28
N GLU A 154 7.21 -19.37 -8.74
CA GLU A 154 6.40 -18.74 -9.79
C GLU A 154 5.80 -17.42 -9.33
N GLN A 155 5.26 -17.38 -8.10
CA GLN A 155 4.70 -16.15 -7.51
C GLN A 155 5.75 -15.05 -7.33
N ALA A 156 7.03 -15.40 -7.13
CA ALA A 156 8.13 -14.44 -7.05
C ALA A 156 8.47 -13.78 -8.40
N GLU A 157 7.95 -14.31 -9.51
CA GLU A 157 8.09 -13.76 -10.87
C GLU A 157 6.77 -13.15 -11.39
N GLN A 158 5.72 -13.14 -10.58
CA GLN A 158 4.41 -12.56 -10.90
C GLN A 158 4.21 -11.25 -10.14
N ILE A 159 3.26 -10.42 -10.56
CA ILE A 159 2.76 -9.31 -9.75
C ILE A 159 2.21 -9.84 -8.42
N GLY A 160 2.53 -9.16 -7.32
CA GLY A 160 2.10 -9.53 -5.97
C GLY A 160 0.61 -9.26 -5.73
N MET A 161 0.16 -9.54 -4.51
CA MET A 161 -1.25 -9.49 -4.14
C MET A 161 -1.57 -8.23 -3.32
N HIS A 162 -2.82 -7.76 -3.40
CA HIS A 162 -3.31 -6.58 -2.67
C HIS A 162 -2.43 -5.34 -2.87
N HIS A 163 -2.52 -4.77 -4.08
CA HIS A 163 -1.85 -3.53 -4.44
C HIS A 163 -2.19 -2.40 -3.46
N ASP A 164 -1.18 -1.66 -3.02
CA ASP A 164 -1.37 -0.45 -2.21
C ASP A 164 -0.52 0.71 -2.77
N GLY A 165 0.36 1.32 -1.97
CA GLY A 165 1.08 2.52 -2.34
C GLY A 165 1.79 2.36 -3.68
N MET A 166 1.69 3.37 -4.54
CA MET A 166 2.25 3.32 -5.88
C MET A 166 2.72 4.68 -6.38
N HIS A 167 3.76 4.68 -7.21
CA HIS A 167 4.25 5.88 -7.89
C HIS A 167 4.76 5.59 -9.30
N PHE A 168 4.46 6.50 -10.23
CA PHE A 168 4.97 6.48 -11.60
C PHE A 168 6.23 7.34 -11.73
N PHE A 169 7.31 6.74 -12.20
CA PHE A 169 8.58 7.40 -12.48
C PHE A 169 8.79 7.50 -14.00
N PRO A 170 8.78 8.70 -14.58
CA PRO A 170 8.89 8.87 -16.03
C PRO A 170 10.25 8.38 -16.55
N LEU A 171 10.23 7.64 -17.66
CA LEU A 171 11.42 7.24 -18.43
C LEU A 171 11.56 8.13 -19.66
N GLY A 172 12.12 9.31 -19.43
CA GLY A 172 12.38 10.31 -20.47
C GLY A 172 11.91 11.71 -20.07
N ASP A 173 12.30 12.69 -20.88
CA ASP A 173 11.92 14.09 -20.68
C ASP A 173 10.69 14.44 -21.57
N GLY A 174 9.94 15.46 -21.16
CA GLY A 174 8.79 15.97 -21.90
C GLY A 174 7.68 14.93 -22.12
N ARG A 175 7.09 14.90 -23.32
CA ARG A 175 5.95 14.01 -23.64
C ARG A 175 6.30 12.52 -23.49
N ARG A 176 7.53 12.11 -23.84
CA ARG A 176 7.95 10.70 -23.73
C ARG A 176 7.99 10.24 -22.26
N GLY A 177 8.37 11.12 -21.34
CA GLY A 177 8.29 10.85 -19.90
C GLY A 177 6.85 10.72 -19.40
N ASN A 178 5.89 11.41 -20.02
CA ASN A 178 4.48 11.34 -19.63
C ASN A 178 3.76 10.08 -20.15
N GLU A 179 4.36 9.35 -21.10
CA GLU A 179 3.74 8.23 -21.79
C GLU A 179 4.53 6.92 -21.61
N ASN A 180 5.64 6.92 -20.88
CA ASN A 180 6.47 5.75 -20.64
C ASN A 180 7.24 5.91 -19.33
N GLY A 181 7.18 4.92 -18.45
CA GLY A 181 7.83 5.02 -17.14
C GLY A 181 7.72 3.77 -16.29
N LEU A 182 8.40 3.78 -15.14
CA LEU A 182 8.33 2.73 -14.15
C LEU A 182 7.19 3.02 -13.17
N LEU A 183 6.17 2.17 -13.17
CA LEU A 183 5.21 2.09 -12.07
C LEU A 183 5.80 1.19 -10.98
N VAL A 184 6.05 1.79 -9.81
CA VAL A 184 6.49 1.07 -8.61
C VAL A 184 5.31 1.01 -7.67
N LEU A 185 4.92 -0.19 -7.24
CA LEU A 185 3.76 -0.40 -6.40
C LEU A 185 3.98 -1.49 -5.35
N ASN A 186 3.39 -1.28 -4.18
CA ASN A 186 3.46 -2.19 -3.05
C ASN A 186 2.43 -3.31 -3.14
N HIS A 187 2.70 -4.39 -2.40
CA HIS A 187 1.83 -5.54 -2.17
C HIS A 187 1.73 -5.75 -0.66
N GLU A 188 0.61 -5.32 -0.08
CA GLU A 188 0.48 -5.12 1.35
C GLU A 188 0.23 -6.44 2.09
N TYR A 189 -0.75 -7.22 1.65
CA TYR A 189 -1.12 -8.47 2.30
C TYR A 189 -1.53 -9.54 1.30
N VAL A 190 -1.94 -10.70 1.81
CA VAL A 190 -2.48 -11.80 1.00
C VAL A 190 -3.79 -12.29 1.57
N ASP A 191 -4.71 -12.66 0.68
CA ASP A 191 -5.81 -13.56 1.04
C ASP A 191 -5.29 -15.01 0.97
N GLN A 192 -5.10 -15.61 2.15
CA GLN A 192 -4.61 -16.99 2.25
C GLN A 192 -5.56 -18.02 1.65
N THR A 193 -6.85 -17.71 1.59
CA THR A 193 -7.88 -18.58 1.03
C THR A 193 -7.76 -18.65 -0.49
N LEU A 194 -7.34 -17.56 -1.13
CA LEU A 194 -7.17 -17.48 -2.58
C LEU A 194 -5.77 -17.89 -3.05
N LEU A 195 -4.77 -17.86 -2.15
CA LEU A 195 -3.38 -18.07 -2.52
C LEU A 195 -2.98 -19.56 -2.64
N SER A 196 -3.80 -20.50 -2.14
CA SER A 196 -3.47 -21.94 -2.15
C SER A 196 -4.64 -22.79 -2.67
N PRO A 197 -4.40 -23.94 -3.32
CA PRO A 197 -5.46 -24.79 -3.88
C PRO A 197 -6.47 -25.29 -2.83
N ASP A 198 -6.03 -25.53 -1.60
CA ASP A 198 -6.85 -25.94 -0.46
C ASP A 198 -7.24 -24.75 0.45
N GLY A 199 -7.04 -23.51 -0.04
CA GLY A 199 -7.33 -22.27 0.65
C GLY A 199 -6.80 -22.21 2.08
N ALA A 200 -7.70 -21.89 3.02
CA ALA A 200 -7.42 -21.75 4.45
C ALA A 200 -7.14 -23.08 5.20
N GLY A 201 -6.90 -24.18 4.46
CA GLY A 201 -6.42 -25.44 5.02
C GLY A 201 -5.08 -25.32 5.75
N THR A 202 -4.52 -26.45 6.19
CA THR A 202 -3.31 -26.48 7.03
C THR A 202 -2.21 -25.57 6.50
N MET A 203 -1.69 -24.71 7.37
CA MET A 203 -0.57 -23.82 7.03
C MET A 203 0.69 -24.67 6.90
N THR A 204 1.38 -24.57 5.75
CA THR A 204 2.61 -25.32 5.45
C THR A 204 3.73 -24.36 5.05
N GLN A 205 4.97 -24.85 5.03
CA GLN A 205 6.11 -24.01 4.70
C GLN A 205 6.00 -23.47 3.26
N ALA A 206 5.50 -24.29 2.34
CA ALA A 206 5.26 -23.88 0.95
C ALA A 206 4.21 -22.76 0.85
N LYS A 207 3.14 -22.79 1.67
CA LYS A 207 2.16 -21.70 1.75
C LYS A 207 2.79 -20.43 2.31
N VAL A 208 3.61 -20.53 3.35
CA VAL A 208 4.35 -19.38 3.90
C VAL A 208 5.29 -18.79 2.87
N ASP A 209 6.06 -19.62 2.15
CA ASP A 209 7.00 -19.18 1.12
C ASP A 209 6.27 -18.48 -0.04
N LYS A 210 5.12 -19.03 -0.46
CA LYS A 210 4.29 -18.40 -1.49
C LYS A 210 3.69 -17.08 -1.01
N ALA A 211 3.26 -17.01 0.24
CA ALA A 211 2.78 -15.77 0.85
C ALA A 211 3.89 -14.71 0.90
N LEU A 212 5.10 -15.06 1.35
CA LEU A 212 6.25 -14.16 1.33
C LEU A 212 6.58 -13.68 -0.10
N ALA A 213 6.46 -14.54 -1.10
CA ALA A 213 6.65 -14.21 -2.51
C ALA A 213 5.55 -13.27 -3.07
N ALA A 214 4.35 -13.27 -2.49
CA ALA A 214 3.23 -12.42 -2.90
C ALA A 214 3.27 -11.01 -2.29
N HIS A 215 4.02 -10.79 -1.19
CA HIS A 215 4.22 -9.47 -0.58
C HIS A 215 5.33 -8.66 -1.26
N GLY A 216 5.50 -7.41 -0.84
CA GLY A 216 6.67 -6.60 -1.14
C GLY A 216 6.38 -5.49 -2.13
N VAL A 217 7.16 -5.41 -3.20
CA VAL A 217 7.06 -4.36 -4.22
C VAL A 217 7.24 -4.96 -5.62
N SER A 218 6.45 -4.47 -6.57
CA SER A 218 6.73 -4.64 -8.00
C SER A 218 7.31 -3.35 -8.57
N VAL A 219 8.34 -3.46 -9.40
CA VAL A 219 8.77 -2.41 -10.33
C VAL A 219 8.37 -2.90 -11.71
N VAL A 220 7.57 -2.11 -12.43
CA VAL A 220 7.01 -2.50 -13.73
C VAL A 220 7.12 -1.34 -14.70
N ASN A 221 7.71 -1.55 -15.86
CA ASN A 221 7.66 -0.59 -16.95
C ASN A 221 6.26 -0.58 -17.56
N VAL A 222 5.68 0.60 -17.71
CA VAL A 222 4.38 0.81 -18.34
C VAL A 222 4.46 1.94 -19.35
N ALA A 223 3.74 1.81 -20.46
CA ALA A 223 3.69 2.84 -21.50
C ALA A 223 2.29 2.98 -22.10
N LEU A 224 1.99 4.18 -22.60
CA LEU A 224 0.80 4.49 -23.36
C LEU A 224 1.01 4.08 -24.82
N VAL A 225 0.35 3.01 -25.25
CA VAL A 225 0.45 2.47 -26.61
C VAL A 225 -0.94 2.43 -27.21
N GLY A 226 -1.12 3.14 -28.33
CA GLY A 226 -2.42 3.22 -29.00
C GLY A 226 -3.53 3.83 -28.13
N GLY A 227 -3.18 4.74 -27.23
CA GLY A 227 -4.13 5.38 -26.31
C GLY A 227 -4.48 4.58 -25.06
N ARG A 228 -3.88 3.39 -24.85
CA ARG A 228 -4.07 2.58 -23.64
C ARG A 228 -2.75 2.32 -22.94
N TRP A 229 -2.76 2.38 -21.61
CA TRP A 229 -1.60 2.01 -20.80
C TRP A 229 -1.43 0.50 -20.80
N GLN A 230 -0.18 0.04 -20.94
CA GLN A 230 0.16 -1.37 -21.02
C GLN A 230 1.44 -1.65 -20.25
N ARG A 231 1.54 -2.85 -19.67
CA ARG A 231 2.81 -3.39 -19.18
C ARG A 231 3.78 -3.56 -20.35
N ILE A 232 4.99 -3.04 -20.20
CA ILE A 232 6.06 -3.19 -21.17
C ILE A 232 7.10 -4.15 -20.60
N ASP A 233 7.55 -5.07 -21.44
CA ASP A 233 8.64 -5.96 -21.10
C ASP A 233 9.96 -5.15 -21.01
N SER A 234 10.65 -5.22 -19.87
CA SER A 234 11.86 -4.46 -19.59
C SER A 234 12.73 -5.14 -18.54
N ASN A 235 14.05 -5.02 -18.67
CA ASN A 235 15.01 -5.44 -17.64
C ASN A 235 14.88 -4.67 -16.32
N HIS A 236 14.12 -3.57 -16.29
CA HIS A 236 13.75 -2.90 -15.05
C HIS A 236 12.65 -3.62 -14.27
N ASN A 237 11.89 -4.51 -14.92
CA ASN A 237 10.79 -5.23 -14.30
C ASN A 237 11.35 -6.23 -13.29
N ARG A 238 10.97 -6.09 -12.02
CA ARG A 238 11.45 -6.98 -10.96
C ARG A 238 10.54 -7.00 -9.75
N ARG A 239 10.58 -8.12 -9.02
CA ARG A 239 9.95 -8.27 -7.72
C ARG A 239 10.97 -8.04 -6.60
N ILE A 240 10.47 -7.41 -5.56
CA ILE A 240 11.09 -7.35 -4.23
C ILE A 240 10.08 -8.03 -3.32
N THR A 241 10.46 -9.09 -2.62
CA THR A 241 9.56 -9.97 -1.88
C THR A 241 9.89 -10.00 -0.38
N GLY A 242 9.13 -10.76 0.39
CA GLY A 242 9.40 -11.05 1.79
C GLY A 242 10.71 -11.82 2.05
N THR A 243 11.40 -12.28 0.99
CA THR A 243 12.67 -13.03 1.09
C THR A 243 13.83 -12.38 0.34
N THR A 244 13.63 -11.31 -0.42
CA THR A 244 14.71 -10.59 -1.12
C THR A 244 15.77 -10.12 -0.12
N SER A 245 17.06 -10.32 -0.40
CA SER A 245 18.13 -9.87 0.50
C SER A 245 18.08 -8.35 0.70
N MET A 246 18.26 -7.89 1.95
CA MET A 246 18.13 -6.47 2.31
C MET A 246 19.21 -6.07 3.32
N ALA A 247 19.82 -4.92 3.13
CA ALA A 247 20.81 -4.34 4.05
C ALA A 247 20.19 -3.38 5.05
N PHE A 248 20.69 -3.34 6.29
CA PHE A 248 20.35 -2.29 7.26
C PHE A 248 21.39 -1.17 7.26
N SER A 249 20.94 0.09 7.33
CA SER A 249 21.84 1.23 7.54
C SER A 249 21.19 2.32 8.40
N GLY A 250 22.00 3.31 8.77
CA GLY A 250 21.65 4.32 9.77
C GLY A 250 22.15 3.90 11.17
N PRO A 251 21.64 4.51 12.24
CA PRO A 251 22.09 4.25 13.61
C PRO A 251 21.93 2.78 14.07
N VAL A 252 20.99 2.06 13.46
CA VAL A 252 20.75 0.62 13.69
C VAL A 252 21.14 -0.12 12.41
N GLY A 253 22.44 -0.36 12.25
CA GLY A 253 23.03 -1.10 11.13
C GLY A 253 23.02 -2.62 11.33
N GLY A 254 23.46 -3.37 10.32
CA GLY A 254 23.38 -4.85 10.28
C GLY A 254 24.00 -5.57 11.49
N ASP A 255 25.09 -5.03 12.06
CA ASP A 255 25.80 -5.64 13.19
C ASP A 255 25.17 -5.33 14.56
N HIS A 256 24.13 -4.50 14.59
CA HIS A 256 23.49 -4.08 15.83
C HIS A 256 22.94 -5.30 16.59
N PRO A 257 23.20 -5.47 17.91
CA PRO A 257 22.84 -6.68 18.65
C PRO A 257 21.34 -7.03 18.59
N ARG A 258 20.48 -6.00 18.54
CA ARG A 258 19.02 -6.17 18.37
C ARG A 258 18.59 -6.60 16.97
N LEU A 259 19.49 -6.80 16.00
CA LEU A 259 19.18 -7.34 14.68
C LEU A 259 19.73 -8.77 14.49
N ARG A 260 20.45 -9.29 15.49
CA ARG A 260 21.01 -10.63 15.42
C ARG A 260 19.88 -11.65 15.42
N THR A 261 19.81 -12.42 14.35
CA THR A 261 18.92 -13.57 14.26
C THR A 261 19.73 -14.79 13.81
N SER A 262 19.17 -15.98 13.98
CA SER A 262 19.79 -17.23 13.51
C SER A 262 19.75 -17.38 11.98
N ARG A 263 19.20 -16.40 11.25
CA ARG A 263 19.03 -16.45 9.80
C ARG A 263 19.40 -15.14 9.11
N PRO A 264 19.72 -15.18 7.81
CA PRO A 264 19.87 -13.98 7.01
C PRO A 264 18.61 -13.12 7.07
N VAL A 265 18.81 -11.81 7.11
CA VAL A 265 17.76 -10.80 7.08
C VAL A 265 17.10 -10.82 5.70
N GLY A 266 15.85 -11.25 5.62
CA GLY A 266 15.07 -11.29 4.38
C GLY A 266 14.02 -10.19 4.32
N GLY A 267 13.92 -9.58 3.14
CA GLY A 267 12.75 -8.96 2.55
C GLY A 267 12.13 -7.75 3.23
N THR A 268 10.94 -7.44 2.74
CA THR A 268 10.01 -6.44 3.27
C THR A 268 8.59 -6.98 3.21
N LEU A 269 7.77 -6.63 4.20
CA LEU A 269 6.42 -7.17 4.38
C LEU A 269 5.45 -6.07 4.78
N ASN A 270 4.16 -6.30 4.54
CA ASN A 270 3.11 -5.34 4.90
C ASN A 270 3.36 -3.95 4.35
N ASN A 271 3.73 -3.92 3.08
CA ASN A 271 4.07 -2.72 2.34
C ASN A 271 2.77 -1.95 2.07
N CYS A 272 2.44 -1.01 2.95
CA CYS A 272 1.20 -0.23 2.91
C CYS A 272 1.32 0.87 1.85
N SER A 273 1.55 2.12 2.24
CA SER A 273 1.74 3.22 1.29
C SER A 273 3.21 3.50 0.96
N HIS A 274 3.44 4.67 0.38
CA HIS A 274 4.73 5.02 -0.18
C HIS A 274 5.17 6.46 0.07
N GLY A 275 6.42 6.73 -0.28
CA GLY A 275 7.01 8.05 -0.41
C GLY A 275 7.92 8.11 -1.61
N VAL A 276 8.21 9.31 -2.09
CA VAL A 276 9.10 9.52 -3.23
C VAL A 276 10.11 10.58 -2.88
N THR A 277 11.39 10.27 -3.02
CA THR A 277 12.45 11.24 -2.78
C THR A 277 12.65 12.15 -3.99
N PRO A 278 13.08 13.41 -3.80
CA PRO A 278 13.41 14.30 -4.91
C PRO A 278 14.54 13.80 -5.84
N TRP A 279 15.29 12.78 -5.41
CA TRP A 279 16.39 12.16 -6.17
C TRP A 279 16.00 10.82 -6.81
N GLY A 280 14.70 10.59 -7.03
CA GLY A 280 14.22 9.47 -7.84
C GLY A 280 14.29 8.12 -7.13
N THR A 281 13.99 8.08 -5.84
CA THR A 281 13.92 6.83 -5.07
C THR A 281 12.53 6.64 -4.50
N TYR A 282 12.00 5.43 -4.64
CA TYR A 282 10.73 5.04 -4.04
C TYR A 282 10.95 4.55 -2.61
N LEU A 283 10.11 4.96 -1.68
CA LEU A 283 10.13 4.53 -0.28
C LEU A 283 8.88 3.68 -0.03
N THR A 284 9.06 2.39 0.24
CA THR A 284 7.97 1.54 0.74
C THR A 284 7.95 1.53 2.27
N CYS A 285 6.78 1.31 2.88
CA CYS A 285 6.59 1.40 4.32
C CYS A 285 5.93 0.14 4.87
N GLU A 286 6.54 -0.49 5.88
CA GLU A 286 5.96 -1.62 6.60
C GLU A 286 5.00 -1.13 7.69
N GLU A 287 3.73 -1.52 7.65
CA GLU A 287 2.71 -1.06 8.61
C GLU A 287 2.42 -2.09 9.71
N ASN A 288 1.62 -3.10 9.40
CA ASN A 288 1.10 -4.14 10.30
C ASN A 288 1.96 -5.41 10.31
N TRP A 289 3.28 -5.27 10.14
CA TRP A 289 4.25 -6.37 10.19
C TRP A 289 4.14 -7.23 11.45
N ASN A 290 3.68 -6.68 12.58
CA ASN A 290 3.51 -7.43 13.85
C ASN A 290 2.49 -8.57 13.71
N GLY A 291 1.54 -8.47 12.78
CA GLY A 291 0.51 -9.48 12.53
C GLY A 291 1.02 -10.81 11.97
N TYR A 292 2.22 -10.82 11.36
CA TYR A 292 2.83 -12.03 10.80
C TYR A 292 3.64 -12.83 11.82
N PHE A 293 3.90 -12.24 13.00
CA PHE A 293 4.59 -12.89 14.10
C PHE A 293 3.59 -13.58 15.02
N GLY A 294 4.00 -14.72 15.56
CA GLY A 294 3.23 -15.52 16.51
C GLY A 294 4.08 -16.63 17.10
N THR A 295 3.51 -17.41 18.01
CA THR A 295 4.21 -18.53 18.64
C THR A 295 3.24 -19.66 19.02
N GLN A 296 3.77 -20.88 19.05
CA GLN A 296 3.07 -22.06 19.58
C GLN A 296 3.46 -22.36 21.03
N ASP A 297 4.44 -21.62 21.57
CA ASP A 297 4.84 -21.72 22.96
C ASP A 297 3.76 -21.12 23.86
N THR A 298 3.01 -21.98 24.56
CA THR A 298 1.93 -21.58 25.48
C THR A 298 2.44 -20.89 26.74
N GLY A 299 3.73 -21.01 27.05
CA GLY A 299 4.38 -20.31 28.16
C GLY A 299 4.94 -18.94 27.77
N TRP A 300 4.85 -18.55 26.49
CA TRP A 300 5.37 -17.26 26.04
C TRP A 300 4.52 -16.10 26.59
N VAL A 301 5.22 -15.09 27.10
CA VAL A 301 4.65 -13.82 27.53
C VAL A 301 5.40 -12.72 26.81
N PRO A 302 4.71 -11.75 26.17
CA PRO A 302 5.39 -10.65 25.49
C PRO A 302 6.17 -9.82 26.51
N ASP A 303 7.36 -9.38 26.16
CA ASP A 303 8.07 -8.35 26.93
C ASP A 303 7.42 -6.95 26.74
N ALA A 304 7.97 -5.92 27.39
CA ALA A 304 7.42 -4.57 27.32
C ALA A 304 7.45 -3.98 25.89
N GLU A 305 8.46 -4.32 25.10
CA GLU A 305 8.60 -3.84 23.72
C GLU A 305 7.66 -4.62 22.78
N GLU A 306 7.61 -5.95 22.91
CA GLU A 306 6.67 -6.81 22.18
C GLU A 306 5.21 -6.37 22.43
N ARG A 307 4.84 -6.10 23.68
CA ARG A 307 3.51 -5.53 24.02
C ARG A 307 3.27 -4.19 23.35
N ARG A 308 4.25 -3.27 23.42
CA ARG A 308 4.13 -1.93 22.83
C ARG A 308 3.90 -1.96 21.32
N TYR A 309 4.44 -2.97 20.63
CA TYR A 309 4.25 -3.13 19.19
C TYR A 309 3.04 -4.01 18.81
N GLY A 310 2.29 -4.52 19.81
CA GLY A 310 1.12 -5.37 19.58
C GLY A 310 1.46 -6.76 19.04
N ILE A 311 2.63 -7.30 19.40
CA ILE A 311 2.95 -8.71 19.12
C ILE A 311 2.14 -9.58 20.08
N ASN A 312 1.43 -10.56 19.53
CA ASN A 312 0.66 -11.53 20.31
C ASN A 312 0.90 -12.95 19.77
N ALA A 313 0.53 -13.96 20.56
CA ALA A 313 0.84 -15.37 20.23
C ALA A 313 0.16 -15.86 18.94
N ASN A 314 -1.01 -15.31 18.60
CA ASN A 314 -1.84 -15.74 17.48
C ASN A 314 -1.56 -14.96 16.18
N GLY A 315 -0.79 -13.86 16.25
CA GLY A 315 -0.67 -12.91 15.16
C GLY A 315 -2.04 -12.36 14.76
N PHE A 316 -2.20 -12.02 13.47
CA PHE A 316 -3.47 -11.56 12.89
C PHE A 316 -4.19 -12.68 12.11
N GLY A 317 -3.98 -13.94 12.49
CA GLY A 317 -4.60 -15.08 11.81
C GLY A 317 -3.82 -15.64 10.62
N TYR A 318 -2.65 -15.07 10.28
CA TYR A 318 -1.76 -15.60 9.24
C TYR A 318 -1.20 -16.99 9.57
N ARG A 319 -0.99 -17.32 10.84
CA ARG A 319 -0.52 -18.63 11.32
C ARG A 319 0.82 -19.08 10.68
N TRP A 320 1.65 -18.16 10.18
CA TRP A 320 2.94 -18.50 9.56
C TRP A 320 3.90 -19.21 10.53
N ALA A 321 3.81 -18.91 11.83
CA ALA A 321 4.54 -19.61 12.88
C ALA A 321 4.16 -21.11 13.00
N HIS A 322 3.00 -21.52 12.47
CA HIS A 322 2.54 -22.91 12.42
C HIS A 322 2.95 -23.62 11.13
N GLY A 323 3.21 -22.87 10.05
CA GLY A 323 3.59 -23.40 8.75
C GLY A 323 5.00 -23.96 8.65
N GLY A 324 5.88 -23.61 9.59
CA GLY A 324 7.22 -24.16 9.61
C GLY A 324 8.26 -23.20 10.14
N ARG A 325 9.44 -23.23 9.51
CA ARG A 325 10.65 -22.56 9.99
C ARG A 325 10.59 -21.04 9.79
N ALA A 326 9.95 -20.51 8.74
CA ALA A 326 10.22 -19.17 8.18
C ALA A 326 10.02 -17.97 9.12
N VAL A 327 9.04 -17.97 10.04
CA VAL A 327 8.78 -16.81 10.92
C VAL A 327 8.82 -17.24 12.37
N ARG A 328 10.02 -17.62 12.84
CA ARG A 328 10.29 -17.84 14.25
C ARG A 328 11.10 -16.67 14.81
N ARG A 329 10.57 -16.13 15.91
CA ARG A 329 11.14 -15.19 16.88
C ARG A 329 12.48 -14.56 16.49
N GLY A 330 12.44 -13.27 16.22
CA GLY A 330 13.60 -12.41 16.16
C GLY A 330 13.12 -10.97 15.95
N PRO A 331 13.77 -9.97 16.55
CA PRO A 331 13.52 -8.58 16.22
C PRO A 331 13.81 -8.35 14.73
N GLN A 332 12.77 -8.33 13.90
CA GLN A 332 12.86 -7.73 12.58
C GLN A 332 12.60 -6.22 12.75
N PRO A 333 13.56 -5.36 12.43
CA PRO A 333 13.34 -3.92 12.46
C PRO A 333 12.42 -3.57 11.29
N GLN A 334 11.46 -2.70 11.57
CA GLN A 334 10.56 -2.13 10.57
C GLN A 334 11.35 -1.26 9.60
N ARG A 335 10.99 -1.34 8.32
CA ARG A 335 11.76 -0.72 7.24
C ARG A 335 10.96 0.36 6.53
N THR A 336 11.63 1.48 6.29
CA THR A 336 11.38 2.24 5.06
C THR A 336 12.45 1.80 4.07
N ALA A 337 12.10 0.95 3.10
CA ALA A 337 13.09 0.44 2.15
C ALA A 337 13.13 1.33 0.89
N PRO A 338 14.26 2.01 0.60
CA PRO A 338 14.42 2.69 -0.66
C PRO A 338 14.57 1.67 -1.80
N VAL A 339 13.63 1.68 -2.74
CA VAL A 339 13.76 0.98 -4.02
C VAL A 339 14.48 1.90 -4.99
N ARG A 340 15.74 1.58 -5.29
CA ARG A 340 16.54 2.29 -6.30
C ARG A 340 16.13 1.84 -7.68
N LEU A 341 15.65 2.78 -8.48
CA LEU A 341 15.47 2.64 -9.92
C LEU A 341 16.82 2.99 -10.52
N GLY A 342 17.46 2.09 -11.28
CA GLY A 342 18.83 2.30 -11.79
C GLY A 342 19.04 3.70 -12.40
N ARG A 343 20.21 4.30 -12.17
CA ARG A 343 20.49 5.65 -12.69
C ARG A 343 20.74 5.63 -14.19
N ARG A 344 20.34 6.73 -14.85
CA ARG A 344 20.74 7.19 -16.18
C ARG A 344 22.27 7.14 -16.28
N ASP A 345 22.81 6.35 -17.20
CA ASP A 345 24.17 6.58 -17.70
C ASP A 345 24.18 7.99 -18.30
N ARG A 346 25.07 8.85 -17.81
CA ARG A 346 25.37 10.10 -18.51
C ARG A 346 26.07 9.75 -19.83
N PRO A 347 25.87 10.52 -20.90
CA PRO A 347 26.56 10.28 -22.15
C PRO A 347 27.99 10.80 -22.03
N ASP A 348 28.93 9.98 -21.59
CA ASP A 348 30.37 10.19 -21.80
C ASP A 348 31.10 8.83 -21.74
N GLY A 349 31.48 8.30 -22.90
CA GLY A 349 32.56 7.32 -23.08
C GLY A 349 32.24 5.83 -22.83
N PRO A 350 32.79 4.89 -23.63
CA PRO A 350 32.51 3.47 -23.52
C PRO A 350 33.43 2.84 -22.46
N ASP A 351 32.85 2.16 -21.46
CA ASP A 351 33.56 1.16 -20.69
C ASP A 351 32.91 -0.22 -20.94
N GLU A 352 33.52 -0.94 -21.88
CA GLU A 352 33.38 -2.38 -22.03
C GLU A 352 33.93 -3.05 -20.77
N HIS A 353 33.07 -3.32 -19.79
CA HIS A 353 33.18 -4.45 -18.83
C HIS A 353 31.91 -4.48 -17.97
N ALA A 354 30.76 -4.81 -18.60
CA ALA A 354 29.53 -5.14 -17.88
C ALA A 354 29.62 -6.59 -17.37
N GLY A 355 30.46 -6.78 -16.35
CA GLY A 355 30.43 -7.96 -15.49
C GLY A 355 29.29 -7.85 -14.48
N GLU A 356 28.48 -8.90 -14.43
CA GLU A 356 27.40 -9.18 -13.50
C GLU A 356 27.81 -8.88 -12.04
N ALA A 357 27.37 -7.74 -11.50
CA ALA A 357 27.61 -7.35 -10.13
C ALA A 357 26.35 -6.74 -9.51
N HIS A 358 25.77 -7.47 -8.55
CA HIS A 358 24.80 -7.00 -7.57
C HIS A 358 25.24 -5.63 -7.01
N ARG A 359 24.49 -4.56 -7.33
CA ARG A 359 24.71 -3.22 -6.78
C ARG A 359 23.55 -2.80 -5.88
N ASP A 360 23.40 -3.51 -4.76
CA ASP A 360 22.54 -3.10 -3.65
C ASP A 360 23.35 -2.22 -2.68
N GLY A 361 23.17 -0.91 -2.78
CA GLY A 361 23.73 0.06 -1.82
C GLY A 361 22.85 0.21 -0.56
N PRO A 362 23.41 0.67 0.58
CA PRO A 362 22.76 0.59 1.89
C PRO A 362 21.45 1.38 2.02
N LEU A 363 20.47 0.81 2.76
CA LEU A 363 19.10 1.29 2.97
C LEU A 363 18.98 2.10 4.28
N GLN A 364 18.52 3.36 4.26
CA GLN A 364 18.42 4.18 5.48
C GLN A 364 17.14 3.88 6.28
N ALA A 365 17.28 3.45 7.53
CA ALA A 365 16.16 3.33 8.46
C ALA A 365 15.73 4.71 9.02
N ARG A 366 14.42 4.98 9.03
CA ARG A 366 13.79 5.99 9.92
C ARG A 366 13.15 5.23 11.10
N GLY A 367 12.98 5.91 12.24
CA GLY A 367 12.61 5.27 13.53
C GLY A 367 11.46 4.26 13.47
N ARG A 368 11.44 3.31 14.42
CA ARG A 368 10.58 2.10 14.43
C ARG A 368 9.13 2.41 14.88
N HIS A 369 8.20 2.62 13.94
CA HIS A 369 6.74 2.65 14.14
C HIS A 369 5.98 2.00 12.95
N ARG A 370 4.68 1.68 13.12
CA ARG A 370 3.81 1.32 11.99
C ARG A 370 3.74 2.52 11.02
N HIS A 371 4.35 2.39 9.85
CA HIS A 371 4.48 3.50 8.90
C HIS A 371 3.43 3.39 7.81
N ARG A 372 2.48 4.33 7.80
CA ARG A 372 1.51 4.42 6.72
C ARG A 372 2.05 5.16 5.51
N VAL A 373 2.69 6.33 5.68
CA VAL A 373 3.17 7.19 4.58
C VAL A 373 4.50 7.86 4.93
N ALA A 374 5.44 7.88 3.98
CA ALA A 374 6.68 8.65 4.09
C ALA A 374 6.63 9.95 3.26
N ARG A 375 6.43 11.11 3.91
CA ARG A 375 6.53 12.43 3.23
C ARG A 375 7.92 13.04 3.40
N PRO A 376 8.72 13.22 2.33
CA PRO A 376 9.97 13.96 2.43
C PRO A 376 9.69 15.42 2.80
N ARG A 377 10.49 15.98 3.71
CA ARG A 377 10.47 17.43 3.97
C ARG A 377 11.15 18.13 2.79
N ARG A 378 10.49 19.11 2.18
CA ARG A 378 11.17 20.11 1.36
C ARG A 378 12.03 20.95 2.30
N GLY A 379 13.34 20.70 2.32
CA GLY A 379 14.27 21.70 2.84
C GLY A 379 14.20 22.90 1.90
N LEU A 380 13.94 24.10 2.44
CA LEU A 380 14.31 25.32 1.73
C LEU A 380 15.83 25.23 1.55
N GLN A 381 16.27 24.98 0.32
CA GLN A 381 17.63 25.35 -0.08
C GLN A 381 17.69 26.88 0.05
N ARG A 382 18.60 27.36 0.90
CA ARG A 382 19.04 28.76 0.88
C ARG A 382 20.08 28.93 -0.20
#